data_AF-A0A6H3NMS0-F1
#
_entry.id   AF-A0A6H3NMS0-F1
#
_cell.length_a   1.000
_cell.length_b   1.000
_cell.length_c   1.000
_cell.angle_alpha   90.00
_cell.angle_beta   90.00
_cell.angle_gamma   90.00
#
_symmetry.space_group_name_H-M   'P 1'
#
loop_
_entity.id
_entity.type
_entity.pdbx_description
1 polymer ?
#
loop_
_entity_poly.entity_id
_entity_poly.type
_entity_poly.pdbx_seq_one_letter_code
_entity_poly.pdbx_strand_id
1 'polypeptide(L)'
;MFLQKLFYKSQPYSIFFLDAIGASISLIVLLIVIIPFQSFFGMPMIVLYQLGVLALIMFTFSSLCFYWKPKHWKPFLLGVIFGNLTYCGVSMYFLIENWNVIQPLGAFYFIWEKFVILAIVAYEIVLLKK
;
A
#
# COMPACT_ATOMS: atom_id res chain seq x y z
N MET A 1 14.25 18.42 0.24
CA MET A 1 15.06 18.92 -0.91
C MET A 1 15.86 17.82 -1.62
N PHE A 2 16.46 16.85 -0.93
CA PHE A 2 17.25 15.77 -1.57
C PHE A 2 16.38 14.72 -2.31
N LEU A 3 15.28 14.27 -1.67
CA LEU A 3 14.30 13.36 -2.28
C LEU A 3 13.75 13.92 -3.61
N GLN A 4 13.42 15.21 -3.64
CA GLN A 4 12.87 15.88 -4.82
C GLN A 4 13.83 15.85 -6.03
N LYS A 5 15.15 15.94 -5.79
CA LYS A 5 16.17 15.80 -6.85
C LYS A 5 16.33 14.36 -7.36
N LEU A 6 16.16 13.36 -6.50
CA LEU A 6 16.20 11.94 -6.88
C LEU A 6 15.01 11.56 -7.78
N PHE A 7 13.82 12.08 -7.45
CA PHE A 7 12.57 11.82 -8.20
C PHE A 7 12.49 12.61 -9.52
N TYR A 8 13.16 13.76 -9.64
CA TYR A 8 13.11 14.61 -10.84
C TYR A 8 13.87 14.01 -12.04
N LYS A 9 15.02 13.38 -11.81
CA LYS A 9 15.87 12.83 -12.89
C LYS A 9 15.41 11.46 -13.41
N SER A 10 14.48 10.82 -12.69
CA SER A 10 14.06 9.42 -12.87
C SER A 10 12.57 9.29 -13.23
N GLN A 11 11.97 10.36 -13.76
CA GLN A 11 10.62 10.34 -14.30
C GLN A 11 10.60 9.47 -15.56
N PRO A 12 9.71 8.46 -15.67
CA PRO A 12 8.49 8.22 -14.88
C PRO A 12 8.55 7.07 -13.85
N TYR A 13 9.65 6.31 -13.73
CA TYR A 13 9.65 5.01 -13.02
C TYR A 13 9.89 5.08 -11.51
N SER A 14 10.37 6.22 -11.00
CA SER A 14 10.62 6.41 -9.57
C SER A 14 9.34 6.28 -8.73
N ILE A 15 8.16 6.49 -9.32
CA ILE A 15 6.88 6.29 -8.63
C ILE A 15 6.63 4.81 -8.28
N PHE A 16 6.93 3.88 -9.20
CA PHE A 16 6.77 2.45 -8.95
C PHE A 16 7.70 1.96 -7.84
N PHE A 17 8.88 2.56 -7.71
CA PHE A 17 9.79 2.28 -6.61
C PHE A 17 9.25 2.79 -5.28
N LEU A 18 8.70 4.01 -5.27
CA LEU A 18 8.07 4.58 -4.08
C LEU A 18 6.90 3.71 -3.61
N ASP A 19 6.04 3.30 -4.53
CA ASP A 19 4.91 2.42 -4.23
C ASP A 19 5.37 1.04 -3.74
N ALA A 20 6.37 0.42 -4.39
CA ALA A 20 6.95 -0.83 -3.93
C ALA A 20 7.53 -0.73 -2.50
N ILE A 21 8.16 0.39 -2.14
CA ILE A 21 8.59 0.63 -0.76
C ILE A 21 7.37 0.72 0.16
N GLY A 22 6.34 1.47 -0.21
CA GLY A 22 5.11 1.57 0.58
C GLY A 22 4.45 0.21 0.83
N ALA A 23 4.23 -0.56 -0.23
CA ALA A 23 3.64 -1.89 -0.16
C ALA A 23 4.49 -2.88 0.65
N SER A 24 5.83 -2.82 0.54
CA SER A 24 6.72 -3.66 1.35
C SER A 24 6.69 -3.28 2.83
N ILE A 25 6.58 -1.99 3.17
CA ILE A 25 6.38 -1.54 4.56
C ILE A 25 5.06 -2.08 5.10
N SER A 26 3.94 -1.95 4.37
CA SER A 26 2.65 -2.53 4.79
C SER A 26 2.76 -4.04 5.00
N LEU A 27 3.39 -4.77 4.08
CA LEU A 27 3.59 -6.21 4.19
C LEU A 27 4.43 -6.58 5.42
N ILE A 28 5.55 -5.90 5.64
CA ILE A 28 6.44 -6.11 6.78
C ILE A 28 5.71 -5.84 8.09
N VAL A 29 4.98 -4.74 8.18
CA VAL A 29 4.22 -4.42 9.40
C VAL A 29 3.15 -5.47 9.65
N LEU A 30 2.42 -5.93 8.64
CA LEU A 30 1.44 -7.00 8.81
C LEU A 30 2.09 -8.31 9.30
N LEU A 31 3.14 -8.78 8.63
CA LEU A 31 3.74 -10.09 8.89
C LEU A 31 4.62 -10.14 10.14
N ILE A 32 5.39 -9.07 10.40
CA ILE A 32 6.41 -9.05 11.45
C ILE A 32 5.90 -8.36 12.72
N VAL A 33 4.94 -7.43 12.60
CA VAL A 33 4.43 -6.68 13.76
C VAL A 33 3.01 -7.15 14.11
N ILE A 34 2.04 -7.03 13.22
CA ILE A 34 0.64 -7.19 13.62
C ILE A 34 0.28 -8.65 13.87
N ILE A 35 0.74 -9.57 13.00
CA ILE A 35 0.46 -11.01 13.15
C ILE A 35 1.07 -11.58 14.45
N PRO A 36 2.36 -11.37 14.78
CA PRO A 36 2.94 -11.90 16.01
C PRO A 36 2.36 -11.27 17.28
N PHE A 37 1.92 -10.01 17.20
CA PHE A 37 1.34 -9.27 18.32
C PHE A 37 -0.20 -9.15 18.20
N GLN A 38 -0.86 -10.10 17.53
CA GLN A 38 -2.27 -9.99 17.15
C GLN A 38 -3.21 -9.71 18.34
N SER A 39 -2.91 -10.23 19.53
CA SER A 39 -3.69 -9.96 20.75
C SER A 39 -3.76 -8.47 21.12
N PHE A 40 -2.75 -7.67 20.76
CA PHE A 40 -2.72 -6.22 21.00
C PHE A 40 -3.46 -5.42 19.92
N PHE A 41 -3.65 -5.99 18.72
CA PHE A 41 -4.31 -5.33 17.58
C PHE A 41 -5.76 -5.78 17.41
N GLY A 42 -6.10 -7.01 17.77
CA GLY A 42 -7.47 -7.55 17.78
C GLY A 42 -8.03 -7.96 16.41
N MET A 43 -7.35 -7.66 15.29
CA MET A 43 -7.83 -8.07 13.97
C MET A 43 -7.63 -9.58 13.76
N PRO A 44 -8.61 -10.33 13.25
CA PRO A 44 -8.46 -11.77 13.07
C PRO A 44 -7.29 -12.15 12.15
N MET A 45 -6.59 -13.22 12.48
CA MET A 45 -5.42 -13.68 11.73
C MET A 45 -5.73 -13.94 10.25
N ILE A 46 -6.90 -14.52 9.95
CA ILE A 46 -7.32 -14.78 8.57
C ILE A 46 -7.40 -13.50 7.73
N VAL A 47 -7.91 -12.41 8.32
CA VAL A 47 -7.99 -11.10 7.68
C VAL A 47 -6.59 -10.53 7.44
N LEU A 48 -5.70 -10.63 8.44
CA LEU A 48 -4.31 -10.17 8.32
C LEU A 48 -3.56 -10.88 7.20
N TYR A 49 -3.75 -12.19 7.05
CA TYR A 49 -3.16 -12.95 5.93
C TYR A 49 -3.75 -12.54 4.58
N GLN A 50 -5.07 -12.31 4.49
CA GLN A 50 -5.71 -11.83 3.26
C GLN A 50 -5.16 -10.46 2.83
N LEU A 51 -5.03 -9.52 3.77
CA LEU A 51 -4.41 -8.22 3.52
C LEU A 51 -2.93 -8.36 3.17
N GLY A 52 -2.20 -9.25 3.84
CA GLY A 52 -0.80 -9.54 3.53
C GLY A 52 -0.61 -10.06 2.10
N VAL A 53 -1.49 -10.95 1.64
CA VAL A 53 -1.46 -11.44 0.24
C VAL A 53 -1.69 -10.30 -0.75
N LEU A 54 -2.66 -9.42 -0.50
CA LEU A 54 -2.90 -8.25 -1.35
C LEU A 54 -1.69 -7.30 -1.37
N ALA A 55 -1.10 -7.01 -0.21
CA ALA A 55 0.10 -6.19 -0.11
C ALA A 55 1.30 -6.82 -0.86
N LEU A 56 1.44 -8.14 -0.80
CA LEU A 56 2.47 -8.86 -1.56
C LEU A 56 2.24 -8.79 -3.08
N ILE A 57 0.99 -8.92 -3.54
CA ILE A 57 0.66 -8.76 -4.97
C ILE A 57 0.99 -7.34 -5.44
N MET A 58 0.66 -6.32 -4.65
CA MET A 58 0.99 -4.93 -4.98
C MET A 58 2.50 -4.68 -4.97
N PHE A 59 3.20 -5.15 -3.94
CA PHE A 59 4.66 -5.05 -3.87
C PHE A 59 5.34 -5.69 -5.09
N THR A 60 4.92 -6.90 -5.46
CA THR A 60 5.50 -7.61 -6.61
C THR A 60 5.18 -6.90 -7.92
N PHE A 61 3.93 -6.47 -8.13
CA PHE A 61 3.51 -5.74 -9.32
C PHE A 61 4.31 -4.44 -9.51
N SER A 62 4.43 -3.61 -8.48
CA SER A 62 5.16 -2.35 -8.54
C SER A 62 6.67 -2.55 -8.66
N SER A 63 7.22 -3.56 -8.00
CA SER A 63 8.64 -3.94 -8.17
C SER A 63 8.95 -4.36 -9.60
N LEU A 64 8.08 -5.16 -10.23
CA LEU A 64 8.24 -5.58 -11.63
C LEU A 64 8.16 -4.38 -12.58
N CYS A 65 7.21 -3.46 -12.36
CA CYS A 65 7.09 -2.23 -13.16
C CYS A 65 8.34 -1.35 -13.04
N PHE A 66 8.91 -1.24 -11.84
CA PHE A 66 10.15 -0.51 -11.62
C PHE A 66 11.35 -1.17 -12.33
N TYR A 67 11.47 -2.50 -12.26
CA TYR A 67 12.58 -3.24 -12.85
C TYR A 67 12.52 -3.25 -14.38
N TRP A 68 11.35 -3.56 -14.96
CA TRP A 68 11.18 -3.68 -16.41
C TRP A 68 11.04 -2.35 -17.16
N LYS A 69 10.66 -1.28 -16.47
CA LYS A 69 10.54 0.07 -17.05
C LYS A 69 9.72 0.09 -18.35
N PRO A 70 8.42 -0.27 -18.30
CA PRO A 70 7.59 -0.41 -19.49
C PRO A 70 7.50 0.92 -20.27
N LYS A 71 7.73 0.86 -21.58
CA LYS A 71 7.68 2.02 -22.48
C LYS A 71 6.37 2.83 -22.35
N HIS A 72 5.25 2.13 -22.17
CA HIS A 72 3.94 2.71 -21.88
C HIS A 72 3.63 2.55 -20.40
N TRP A 73 4.22 3.38 -19.55
CA TRP A 73 4.10 3.27 -18.09
C TRP A 73 2.74 3.70 -17.52
N LYS A 74 1.98 4.55 -18.21
CA LYS A 74 0.72 5.12 -17.70
C LYS A 74 -0.36 4.06 -17.36
N PRO A 75 -0.63 3.05 -18.22
CA PRO A 75 -1.54 1.96 -17.87
C PRO A 75 -1.10 1.16 -16.64
N PHE A 76 0.21 0.97 -16.45
CA PHE A 76 0.72 0.29 -15.25
C PHE A 76 0.52 1.14 -14.00
N LEU A 77 0.70 2.46 -14.09
CA LEU A 77 0.41 3.37 -12.97
C LEU A 77 -1.09 3.37 -12.62
N LEU A 78 -1.97 3.30 -13.62
CA LEU A 78 -3.41 3.09 -13.37
C LEU A 78 -3.66 1.78 -12.61
N GLY A 79 -2.97 0.70 -12.98
CA GLY A 79 -3.02 -0.57 -12.26
C GLY A 79 -2.63 -0.43 -10.78
N VAL A 80 -1.55 0.31 -10.48
CA VAL A 80 -1.13 0.61 -9.10
C VAL A 80 -2.21 1.39 -8.35
N ILE A 81 -2.73 2.46 -8.95
CA ILE A 81 -3.80 3.29 -8.35
C ILE A 81 -5.02 2.42 -8.01
N PHE A 82 -5.51 1.61 -8.96
CA PHE A 82 -6.66 0.74 -8.72
C PHE A 82 -6.37 -0.32 -7.66
N GLY A 83 -5.17 -0.89 -7.66
CA GLY A 83 -4.73 -1.87 -6.68
C GLY A 83 -4.71 -1.30 -5.27
N ASN A 84 -4.11 -0.13 -5.07
CA ASN A 84 -4.06 0.56 -3.78
C ASN A 84 -5.47 0.98 -3.30
N LEU A 85 -6.32 1.49 -4.18
CA LEU A 85 -7.72 1.79 -3.84
C LEU A 85 -8.49 0.54 -3.43
N THR A 86 -8.26 -0.58 -4.13
CA THR A 86 -8.88 -1.87 -3.80
C THR A 86 -8.39 -2.35 -2.43
N TYR A 87 -7.09 -2.29 -2.16
CA TYR A 87 -6.52 -2.63 -0.85
C TYR A 87 -7.13 -1.77 0.26
N CYS A 88 -7.20 -0.45 0.07
CA CYS A 88 -7.84 0.45 1.03
C CYS A 88 -9.32 0.08 1.27
N GLY A 89 -10.07 -0.19 0.20
CA GLY A 89 -11.47 -0.60 0.29
C GLY A 89 -11.67 -1.92 1.04
N VAL A 90 -10.89 -2.95 0.69
CA VAL A 90 -10.94 -4.27 1.37
C VAL A 90 -10.53 -4.14 2.84
N SER A 91 -9.47 -3.39 3.13
CA SER A 91 -9.04 -3.20 4.51
C SER A 91 -10.04 -2.39 5.34
N MET A 92 -10.71 -1.40 4.74
CA MET A 92 -11.79 -0.66 5.41
C MET A 92 -13.02 -1.54 5.66
N TYR A 93 -13.38 -2.38 4.68
CA TYR A 93 -14.45 -3.37 4.84
C TYR A 93 -14.18 -4.27 6.05
N PHE A 94 -12.98 -4.85 6.15
CA PHE A 94 -12.62 -5.70 7.29
C PHE A 94 -12.56 -4.96 8.62
N LEU A 95 -12.15 -3.70 8.62
CA LEU A 95 -12.15 -2.85 9.81
C LEU A 95 -13.58 -2.67 10.35
N ILE A 96 -14.56 -2.42 9.47
CA ILE A 96 -15.97 -2.26 9.85
C ILE A 96 -16.57 -3.59 10.32
N GLU A 97 -16.32 -4.68 9.59
CA GLU A 97 -16.81 -6.02 9.94
C GLU A 97 -16.31 -6.47 11.32
N ASN A 98 -15.05 -6.14 11.66
CA ASN A 98 -14.41 -6.58 12.90
C ASN A 98 -14.36 -5.50 14.00
N TRP A 99 -15.21 -4.45 13.89
CA TRP A 99 -15.19 -3.31 14.79
C TRP A 99 -15.38 -3.67 16.27
N ASN A 100 -16.14 -4.74 16.55
CA ASN A 100 -16.41 -5.18 17.91
C ASN A 100 -15.24 -5.95 18.57
N VAL A 101 -14.29 -6.45 17.76
CA VAL A 101 -13.17 -7.30 18.23
C VAL A 101 -11.84 -6.57 18.15
N ILE A 102 -11.72 -5.59 17.24
CA ILE A 102 -10.49 -4.84 17.04
C ILE A 102 -10.12 -4.03 18.28
N GLN A 103 -8.83 -3.99 18.60
CA GLN A 103 -8.30 -3.15 19.68
C GLN A 103 -8.10 -1.71 19.20
N PRO A 104 -8.14 -0.70 20.08
CA PRO A 104 -7.91 0.70 19.71
C PRO A 104 -6.59 0.92 18.95
N LEU A 105 -5.53 0.20 19.31
CA LEU A 105 -4.24 0.25 18.61
C LEU A 105 -4.35 -0.28 17.17
N GLY A 106 -5.11 -1.36 16.96
CA GLY A 106 -5.40 -1.90 15.64
C GLY A 106 -6.21 -0.94 14.80
N ALA A 107 -7.30 -0.38 15.35
CA ALA A 107 -8.11 0.61 14.66
C ALA A 107 -7.28 1.83 14.25
N PHE A 108 -6.43 2.35 15.15
CA PHE A 108 -5.54 3.46 14.85
C PHE A 108 -4.58 3.12 13.70
N TYR A 109 -3.91 1.96 13.76
CA TYR A 109 -3.00 1.52 12.70
C TYR A 109 -3.72 1.46 11.35
N PHE A 110 -4.85 0.74 11.28
CA PHE A 110 -5.54 0.56 10.01
C PHE A 110 -6.06 1.88 9.49
N ILE A 111 -6.64 2.76 10.30
CA ILE A 111 -7.09 4.09 9.84
C ILE A 111 -5.91 4.92 9.33
N TRP A 112 -4.81 4.96 10.07
CA TRP A 112 -3.62 5.73 9.68
C TRP A 112 -3.02 5.25 8.36
N GLU A 113 -2.96 3.94 8.15
CA GLU A 113 -2.50 3.35 6.89
C GLU A 113 -3.29 3.90 5.68
N LYS A 114 -4.60 4.16 5.82
CA LYS A 114 -5.44 4.64 4.70
C LYS A 114 -5.08 6.05 4.34
N PHE A 115 -4.82 6.91 5.32
CA PHE A 115 -4.34 8.27 5.05
C PHE A 115 -3.01 8.25 4.28
N VAL A 116 -2.08 7.37 4.67
CA VAL A 116 -0.79 7.25 3.99
C VAL A 116 -0.97 6.77 2.55
N ILE A 117 -1.71 5.67 2.33
CA ILE A 117 -1.90 5.10 0.99
C ILE A 117 -2.70 6.06 0.09
N LEU A 118 -3.78 6.67 0.59
CA LEU A 118 -4.59 7.61 -0.20
C LEU A 118 -3.81 8.88 -0.57
N ALA A 119 -2.88 9.34 0.27
CA ALA A 119 -1.98 10.43 -0.07
C ALA A 119 -1.03 10.05 -1.22
N ILE A 120 -0.51 8.82 -1.24
CA ILE A 120 0.31 8.31 -2.35
C ILE A 120 -0.54 8.21 -3.62
N VAL A 121 -1.73 7.62 -3.54
CA VAL A 121 -2.66 7.52 -4.69
C VAL A 121 -3.01 8.89 -5.27
N ALA A 122 -3.26 9.89 -4.42
CA ALA A 122 -3.50 11.25 -4.89
C ALA A 122 -2.30 11.81 -5.68
N TYR A 123 -1.08 11.54 -5.22
CA TYR A 123 0.14 11.91 -5.92
C TYR A 123 0.30 11.18 -7.26
N GLU A 124 -0.02 9.88 -7.32
CA GLU A 124 -0.01 9.09 -8.55
C GLU A 124 -1.01 9.61 -9.59
N ILE A 125 -2.22 9.99 -9.17
CA ILE A 125 -3.23 10.58 -10.06
C ILE A 125 -2.74 11.92 -10.64
N VAL A 126 -2.08 12.75 -9.83
CA VAL A 126 -1.48 14.00 -10.32
C VAL A 126 -0.38 13.71 -11.35
N LEU A 127 0.42 12.66 -11.14
CA LEU A 127 1.47 12.27 -12.08
C LEU A 127 0.91 11.72 -13.39
N LEU A 128 -0.16 10.94 -13.34
CA LEU A 128 -0.81 10.36 -14.53
C LEU A 128 -1.32 11.43 -15.51
N LYS A 129 -1.80 12.57 -14.96
CA LYS A 129 -2.31 13.71 -15.72
C LYS A 129 -1.22 14.55 -16.40
N LYS A 130 0.05 14.39 -16.00
CA LYS A 130 1.20 15.00 -16.68
C LYS A 130 1.61 14.17 -17.90
#